data_AF-A0A8J1UXD1-F1
#
_entry.id   AF-A0A8J1UXD1-F1
#
_cell.length_a   1.000
_cell.length_b   1.000
_cell.length_c   1.000
_cell.angle_alpha   90.00
_cell.angle_beta   90.00
_cell.angle_gamma   90.00
#
_symmetry.space_group_name_H-M   'P 1'
#
loop_
_entity.id
_entity.type
_entity.pdbx_description
1 polymer ?
#
loop_
_entity_poly.entity_id
_entity_poly.type
_entity_poly.pdbx_seq_one_letter_code
_entity_poly.pdbx_strand_id
1 'polypeptide(L)'
;VMDSYHAQSREEILDYARDNSGMSNEQFSLGLFSSLEKKYYWRVWFVLIYNPITGSNKNRMNVCGGHIFLRQNGRSIVVASKDKKQQEMDLNNAKRELQKFSLEVIRLHNNFEFLVEVYYNGQSRISNIYNAEEYFNKADKTSSCSFAVVEKDANVFYKASENRVAYREFFAFKLFMFG
;
A
#
# COMPACT_ATOMS: atom_id res chain seq x y z
N VAL A 1 -21.03 -9.17 14.51
CA VAL A 1 -19.84 -9.54 15.29
C VAL A 1 -18.67 -8.87 14.59
N MET A 2 -18.07 -7.84 15.20
CA MET A 2 -16.77 -7.36 14.71
C MET A 2 -15.83 -8.54 14.94
N ASP A 3 -15.45 -9.23 13.86
CA ASP A 3 -14.79 -10.53 13.93
C ASP A 3 -13.65 -10.47 14.96
N SER A 4 -13.65 -11.38 15.94
CA SER A 4 -12.71 -11.40 17.06
C SER A 4 -11.24 -11.21 16.63
N TYR A 5 -10.88 -11.62 15.41
CA TYR A 5 -9.53 -11.44 14.88
C TYR A 5 -9.16 -9.97 14.60
N HIS A 6 -10.10 -9.09 14.20
CA HIS A 6 -9.76 -7.74 13.77
C HIS A 6 -9.27 -6.91 14.96
N ALA A 7 -9.97 -7.01 16.09
CA ALA A 7 -9.53 -6.40 17.36
C ALA A 7 -8.25 -7.06 17.89
N GLN A 8 -8.16 -8.39 17.91
CA GLN A 8 -6.97 -9.10 18.41
C GLN A 8 -5.72 -8.77 17.59
N SER A 9 -5.82 -8.81 16.26
CA SER A 9 -4.70 -8.51 15.37
C SER A 9 -4.22 -7.07 15.53
N ARG A 10 -5.13 -6.13 15.86
CA ARG A 10 -4.76 -4.74 16.16
C ARG A 10 -3.78 -4.67 17.33
N GLU A 11 -4.17 -5.26 18.46
CA GLU A 11 -3.37 -5.25 19.69
C GLU A 11 -2.06 -6.01 19.48
N GLU A 12 -2.09 -7.14 18.78
CA GLU A 12 -0.88 -7.90 18.47
C GLU A 12 0.10 -7.16 17.57
N ILE A 13 -0.40 -6.38 16.59
CA ILE A 13 0.47 -5.51 15.77
C ILE A 13 1.12 -4.44 16.64
N LEU A 14 0.37 -3.84 17.58
CA LEU A 14 0.89 -2.82 18.49
C LEU A 14 1.92 -3.39 19.47
N ASP A 15 1.64 -4.56 20.06
CA ASP A 15 2.57 -5.29 20.93
C ASP A 15 3.83 -5.68 20.16
N TYR A 16 3.69 -6.27 18.96
CA TYR A 16 4.83 -6.59 18.10
C TYR A 16 5.64 -5.33 17.76
N ALA A 17 4.96 -4.21 17.48
CA ALA A 17 5.62 -2.93 17.20
C ALA A 17 6.44 -2.41 18.39
N ARG A 18 5.95 -2.59 19.62
CA ARG A 18 6.64 -2.17 20.84
C ARG A 18 7.87 -3.05 21.08
N ASP A 19 7.67 -4.37 21.03
CA ASP A 19 8.67 -5.35 21.44
C ASP A 19 9.80 -5.47 20.40
N ASN A 20 9.54 -5.08 19.14
CA ASN A 20 10.49 -5.15 18.03
C ASN A 20 10.85 -3.76 17.47
N SER A 21 10.85 -2.72 18.33
CA SER A 21 11.18 -1.34 17.96
C SER A 21 12.59 -1.17 17.38
N GLY A 22 13.55 -2.03 17.76
CA GLY A 22 14.93 -1.99 17.25
C GLY A 22 15.19 -2.69 15.91
N MET A 23 14.20 -3.40 15.34
CA MET A 23 14.39 -4.13 14.08
C MET A 23 14.42 -3.20 12.86
N SER A 24 15.14 -3.62 11.82
CA SER A 24 15.02 -2.99 10.50
C SER A 24 13.62 -3.16 9.93
N ASN A 25 13.20 -2.28 9.01
CA ASN A 25 11.88 -2.37 8.37
C ASN A 25 11.70 -3.72 7.63
N GLU A 26 12.77 -4.28 7.08
CA GLU A 26 12.76 -5.60 6.43
C GLU A 26 12.44 -6.70 7.45
N GLN A 27 13.26 -6.83 8.50
CA GLN A 27 13.08 -7.83 9.55
C GLN A 27 11.70 -7.71 10.22
N PHE A 28 11.28 -6.47 10.48
CA PHE A 28 9.99 -6.17 11.06
C PHE A 28 8.85 -6.65 10.16
N SER A 29 8.88 -6.31 8.86
CA SER A 29 7.82 -6.68 7.92
C SER A 29 7.69 -8.20 7.76
N LEU A 30 8.82 -8.91 7.69
CA LEU A 30 8.86 -10.36 7.60
C LEU A 30 8.31 -11.03 8.87
N GLY A 31 8.81 -10.64 10.05
CA GLY A 31 8.40 -11.27 11.31
C GLY A 31 6.95 -10.96 11.71
N LEU A 32 6.47 -9.75 11.44
CA LEU A 32 5.06 -9.40 11.65
C LEU A 32 4.16 -10.22 10.71
N PHE A 33 4.52 -10.30 9.41
CA PHE A 33 3.79 -11.12 8.46
C PHE A 33 3.72 -12.58 8.91
N SER A 34 4.86 -13.19 9.27
CA SER A 34 4.89 -14.58 9.74
C SER A 34 4.06 -14.82 10.99
N SER A 35 4.04 -13.86 11.92
CA SER A 35 3.22 -13.94 13.14
C SER A 35 1.73 -13.93 12.82
N LEU A 36 1.30 -13.01 11.96
CA LEU A 36 -0.10 -12.88 11.53
C LEU A 36 -0.56 -14.09 10.70
N GLU A 37 0.25 -14.53 9.74
CA GLU A 37 -0.06 -15.68 8.88
C GLU A 37 -0.17 -16.98 9.68
N LYS A 38 0.72 -17.19 10.66
CA LYS A 38 0.69 -18.38 11.51
C LYS A 38 -0.56 -18.43 12.39
N LYS A 39 -0.92 -17.31 13.02
CA LYS A 39 -2.05 -17.26 13.96
C LYS A 39 -3.40 -17.24 13.25
N TYR A 40 -3.51 -16.42 12.21
CA TYR A 40 -4.72 -16.22 11.43
C TYR A 40 -4.61 -16.93 10.08
N TYR A 41 -4.33 -18.23 10.11
CA TYR A 41 -4.01 -19.03 8.93
C TYR A 41 -5.13 -19.08 7.88
N TRP A 42 -6.37 -18.73 8.23
CA TRP A 42 -7.51 -18.64 7.31
C TRP A 42 -7.60 -17.30 6.57
N ARG A 43 -6.66 -16.38 6.81
CA ARG A 43 -6.59 -15.07 6.16
C ARG A 43 -5.32 -14.93 5.33
N VAL A 44 -5.41 -14.16 4.26
CA VAL A 44 -4.24 -13.64 3.53
C VAL A 44 -3.87 -12.28 4.08
N TRP A 45 -2.59 -11.95 4.02
CA TRP A 45 -2.04 -10.76 4.64
C TRP A 45 -1.15 -9.98 3.68
N PHE A 46 -1.13 -8.67 3.86
CA PHE A 46 -0.15 -7.76 3.30
C PHE A 46 0.35 -6.86 4.43
N VAL A 47 1.67 -6.80 4.60
CA VAL A 47 2.35 -5.99 5.59
C VAL A 47 3.31 -5.08 4.84
N LEU A 48 3.18 -3.77 5.05
CA LEU A 48 4.01 -2.73 4.46
C LEU A 48 4.53 -1.83 5.57
N ILE A 49 5.86 -1.70 5.63
CA ILE A 49 6.59 -0.98 6.65
C ILE A 49 7.49 0.05 5.98
N TYR A 50 7.48 1.27 6.50
CA TYR A 50 8.32 2.34 5.99
C TYR A 50 8.63 3.35 7.10
N ASN A 51 9.67 4.15 6.89
CA ASN A 51 10.04 5.22 7.80
C ASN A 51 8.91 6.25 7.89
N PRO A 52 8.70 6.89 9.05
CA PRO A 52 7.68 7.91 9.20
C PRO A 52 7.89 9.07 8.23
N ILE A 53 6.88 9.36 7.41
CA ILE A 53 6.91 10.49 6.47
C ILE A 53 5.88 11.52 6.91
N THR A 54 6.22 12.82 6.83
CA THR A 54 5.32 13.94 7.11
C THR A 54 4.76 14.56 5.83
N GLY A 55 3.47 14.89 5.86
CA GLY A 55 2.74 15.44 4.72
C GLY A 55 1.82 14.41 4.08
N SER A 56 0.55 14.78 3.92
CA SER A 56 -0.45 14.01 3.15
C SER A 56 -0.05 13.87 1.67
N ASN A 57 0.97 14.60 1.23
CA ASN A 57 1.52 14.60 -0.12
C ASN A 57 2.64 13.57 -0.37
N LYS A 58 2.91 12.66 0.59
CA LYS A 58 4.01 11.69 0.48
C LYS A 58 3.61 10.23 0.74
N ASN A 59 2.40 10.00 1.24
CA ASN A 59 1.80 8.67 1.31
C ASN A 59 0.26 8.75 1.29
N ARG A 60 -0.38 7.67 0.80
CA ARG A 60 -1.80 7.40 1.05
C ARG A 60 -2.05 5.90 1.00
N MET A 61 -2.99 5.43 1.79
CA MET A 61 -3.32 4.02 1.87
C MET A 61 -4.79 3.82 2.22
N ASN A 62 -5.37 2.74 1.71
CA ASN A 62 -6.63 2.17 2.14
C ASN A 62 -6.43 0.68 2.36
N VAL A 63 -7.03 0.13 3.42
CA VAL A 63 -6.86 -1.28 3.80
C VAL A 63 -8.21 -1.96 4.00
N CYS A 64 -8.34 -3.16 3.45
CA CYS A 64 -9.41 -4.11 3.75
C CYS A 64 -8.99 -4.95 4.95
N GLY A 65 -9.92 -5.17 5.90
CA GLY A 65 -9.77 -6.15 6.98
C GLY A 65 -8.51 -6.03 7.85
N GLY A 66 -7.83 -4.87 7.82
CA GLY A 66 -6.55 -4.64 8.48
C GLY A 66 -6.49 -3.29 9.16
N HIS A 67 -5.29 -2.72 9.29
CA HIS A 67 -5.01 -1.55 10.13
C HIS A 67 -3.92 -0.65 9.54
N ILE A 68 -4.02 0.64 9.83
CA ILE A 68 -3.00 1.64 9.48
C ILE A 68 -2.54 2.31 10.78
N PHE A 69 -1.24 2.29 11.02
CA PHE A 69 -0.59 2.98 12.15
C PHE A 69 0.52 3.87 11.61
N LEU A 70 0.37 5.18 11.79
CA LEU A 70 1.38 6.14 11.35
C LEU A 70 2.29 6.51 12.50
N ARG A 71 3.61 6.48 12.26
CA ARG A 71 4.66 6.85 13.24
C ARG A 71 4.65 6.01 14.53
N GLN A 72 4.10 4.80 14.49
CA GLN A 72 4.12 3.87 15.61
C GLN A 72 5.56 3.37 15.84
N ASN A 73 6.12 3.65 17.02
CA ASN A 73 7.46 3.19 17.43
C ASN A 73 8.55 3.43 16.37
N GLY A 74 8.53 4.63 15.76
CA GLY A 74 9.54 5.03 14.77
C GLY A 74 9.32 4.52 13.35
N ARG A 75 8.17 3.92 13.03
CA ARG A 75 7.80 3.46 11.68
C ARG A 75 6.32 3.67 11.36
N SER A 76 5.96 3.68 10.09
CA SER A 76 4.58 3.53 9.65
C SER A 76 4.32 2.07 9.31
N ILE A 77 3.17 1.56 9.75
CA ILE A 77 2.76 0.16 9.65
C ILE A 77 1.42 0.12 8.93
N VAL A 78 1.39 -0.56 7.78
CA VAL A 78 0.17 -0.75 6.99
C VAL A 78 -0.04 -2.26 6.87
N VAL A 79 -1.17 -2.73 7.38
CA VAL A 79 -1.56 -4.13 7.32
C VAL A 79 -2.91 -4.20 6.62
N ALA A 80 -3.00 -5.02 5.57
CA ALA A 80 -4.27 -5.39 4.95
C ALA A 80 -4.49 -6.89 5.07
N SER A 81 -5.75 -7.29 5.10
CA SER A 81 -6.12 -8.69 5.22
C SER A 81 -7.46 -9.02 4.58
N LYS A 82 -7.53 -10.20 3.99
CA LYS A 82 -8.72 -10.75 3.33
C LYS A 82 -8.93 -12.20 3.75
N ASP A 83 -10.17 -12.65 3.78
CA ASP A 83 -10.45 -14.08 4.00
C ASP A 83 -9.90 -14.89 2.81
N LYS A 84 -9.18 -15.99 3.08
CA LYS A 84 -8.60 -16.86 2.03
C LYS A 84 -9.65 -17.42 1.07
N LYS A 85 -10.90 -17.58 1.51
CA LYS A 85 -12.01 -18.10 0.69
C LYS A 85 -12.57 -17.07 -0.28
N GLN A 86 -12.24 -15.79 -0.12
CA GLN A 86 -12.69 -14.76 -1.05
C GLN A 86 -11.84 -14.78 -2.33
N GLN A 87 -12.49 -14.41 -3.44
CA GLN A 87 -11.87 -14.36 -4.77
C GLN A 87 -10.56 -13.56 -4.75
N GLU A 88 -9.53 -14.10 -5.38
CA GLU A 88 -8.23 -13.43 -5.50
C GLU A 88 -8.30 -12.25 -6.47
N MET A 89 -7.47 -11.24 -6.24
CA MET A 89 -7.26 -10.17 -7.22
C MET A 89 -6.65 -10.74 -8.51
N ASP A 90 -7.21 -10.38 -9.67
CA ASP A 90 -6.55 -10.63 -10.95
C ASP A 90 -5.24 -9.82 -11.01
N LEU A 91 -4.12 -10.50 -10.82
CA LEU A 91 -2.78 -9.89 -10.82
C LEU A 91 -2.42 -9.26 -12.16
N ASN A 92 -2.87 -9.83 -13.28
CA ASN A 92 -2.58 -9.26 -14.59
C ASN A 92 -3.36 -7.96 -14.77
N ASN A 93 -4.62 -7.94 -14.33
CA ASN A 93 -5.39 -6.72 -14.30
C ASN A 93 -4.79 -5.68 -13.37
N ALA A 94 -4.41 -6.05 -12.14
CA ALA A 94 -3.77 -5.14 -11.18
C ALA A 94 -2.45 -4.56 -11.72
N LYS A 95 -1.62 -5.39 -12.37
CA LYS A 95 -0.40 -4.92 -13.04
C LYS A 95 -0.70 -3.98 -14.21
N ARG A 96 -1.72 -4.26 -15.03
CA ARG A 96 -2.15 -3.37 -16.11
C ARG A 96 -2.68 -2.05 -15.57
N GLU A 97 -3.45 -2.08 -14.50
CA GLU A 97 -3.87 -0.86 -13.80
C GLU A 97 -2.63 -0.10 -13.36
N LEU A 98 -1.73 -0.71 -12.58
CA LEU A 98 -0.45 -0.11 -12.17
C LEU A 98 0.40 0.40 -13.35
N GLN A 99 0.29 -0.20 -14.54
CA GLN A 99 1.00 0.25 -15.73
C GLN A 99 0.45 1.57 -16.28
N LYS A 100 -0.85 1.84 -16.17
CA LYS A 100 -1.47 3.12 -16.57
C LYS A 100 -0.93 4.32 -15.80
N PHE A 101 -0.21 4.08 -14.70
CA PHE A 101 0.46 5.08 -13.89
C PHE A 101 1.74 5.62 -14.59
N SER A 102 2.03 5.26 -15.85
CA SER A 102 3.30 5.51 -16.57
C SER A 102 3.47 6.91 -17.18
N LEU A 103 2.82 7.95 -16.67
CA LEU A 103 2.77 9.26 -17.33
C LEU A 103 3.71 10.21 -16.59
N GLU A 104 4.50 11.02 -17.31
CA GLU A 104 5.48 11.93 -16.70
C GLU A 104 4.77 12.91 -15.74
N VAL A 105 4.95 12.67 -14.44
CA VAL A 105 4.37 13.51 -13.39
C VAL A 105 5.33 14.65 -13.09
N ILE A 106 4.97 15.85 -13.52
CA ILE A 106 5.55 17.08 -12.99
C ILE A 106 4.81 17.38 -11.67
N ARG A 107 5.55 17.43 -10.56
CA ARG A 107 5.01 17.80 -9.24
C ARG A 107 4.62 19.28 -9.27
N LEU A 108 3.35 19.58 -9.51
CA LEU A 108 2.82 20.91 -9.24
C LEU A 108 2.50 21.05 -7.75
N HIS A 109 2.72 22.26 -7.24
CA HIS A 109 2.81 22.59 -5.82
C HIS A 109 1.67 22.00 -4.94
N ASN A 110 2.07 21.60 -3.73
CA ASN A 110 1.31 21.41 -2.49
C ASN A 110 0.14 20.41 -2.41
N ASN A 111 -0.50 19.95 -3.49
CA ASN A 111 -1.74 19.16 -3.36
C ASN A 111 -1.81 17.84 -4.15
N PHE A 112 -0.66 17.21 -4.44
CA PHE A 112 -0.65 15.88 -5.05
C PHE A 112 -1.35 15.87 -6.42
N GLU A 113 -1.26 16.99 -7.15
CA GLU A 113 -1.74 17.13 -8.51
C GLU A 113 -0.75 16.44 -9.45
N PHE A 114 -1.17 15.28 -9.98
CA PHE A 114 -0.46 14.53 -11.00
C PHE A 114 -0.83 15.11 -12.36
N LEU A 115 0.14 15.72 -13.02
CA LEU A 115 0.03 15.98 -14.45
C LEU A 115 0.22 14.65 -15.18
N VAL A 116 -0.75 14.32 -16.03
CA VAL A 116 -0.66 13.17 -16.92
C VAL A 116 -0.32 13.69 -18.31
N GLU A 117 0.95 13.57 -18.67
CA GLU A 117 1.43 13.88 -20.02
C GLU A 117 1.22 12.67 -20.94
N VAL A 118 0.31 12.82 -21.89
CA VAL A 118 -0.02 11.80 -22.89
C VAL A 118 0.68 12.16 -24.20
N TYR A 119 1.39 11.20 -24.76
CA TYR A 119 2.03 11.34 -26.07
C TYR A 119 1.04 10.97 -27.17
N TYR A 120 0.72 11.92 -28.04
CA TYR A 120 -0.13 11.71 -29.22
C TYR A 120 0.61 12.22 -30.47
N ASN A 121 0.82 11.33 -31.46
CA ASN A 121 1.57 11.63 -32.68
C ASN A 121 2.98 12.22 -32.45
N GLY A 122 3.70 11.73 -31.43
CA GLY A 122 5.05 12.22 -31.11
C GLY A 122 5.09 13.59 -30.42
N GLN A 123 3.93 14.18 -30.10
CA GLN A 123 3.81 15.39 -29.28
C GLN A 123 3.29 15.03 -27.90
N SER A 124 3.92 15.60 -26.88
CA SER A 124 3.47 15.46 -25.50
C SER A 124 2.36 16.48 -25.23
N ARG A 125 1.28 16.04 -24.58
CA ARG A 125 0.16 16.90 -24.17
C ARG A 125 -0.20 16.61 -22.73
N ILE A 126 -0.29 17.68 -21.93
CA ILE A 126 -0.91 17.60 -20.61
C ILE A 126 -2.40 17.29 -20.82
N SER A 127 -2.82 16.08 -20.45
CA SER A 127 -4.20 15.65 -20.68
C SER A 127 -5.11 15.92 -19.49
N ASN A 128 -4.61 15.77 -18.26
CA ASN A 128 -5.39 15.88 -17.03
C ASN A 128 -4.49 16.23 -15.84
N ILE A 129 -5.04 16.99 -14.90
CA ILE A 129 -4.52 17.15 -13.55
C ILE A 129 -5.38 16.26 -12.66
N TYR A 130 -4.83 15.15 -12.17
CA TYR A 130 -5.51 14.37 -11.14
C TYR A 130 -4.96 14.80 -9.79
N ASN A 131 -5.80 15.30 -8.89
CA ASN A 131 -5.39 15.28 -7.49
C ASN A 131 -5.24 13.80 -7.08
N ALA A 132 -4.30 13.51 -6.18
CA ALA A 132 -4.01 12.13 -5.84
C ALA A 132 -5.24 11.44 -5.25
N GLU A 133 -6.11 12.17 -4.56
CA GLU A 133 -7.37 11.65 -4.07
C GLU A 133 -8.28 11.07 -5.18
N GLU A 134 -8.48 11.76 -6.29
CA GLU A 134 -9.26 11.28 -7.44
C GLU A 134 -8.60 10.06 -8.08
N TYR A 135 -7.27 10.09 -8.14
CA TYR A 135 -6.46 8.97 -8.59
C TYR A 135 -6.61 7.73 -7.71
N PHE A 136 -6.59 7.93 -6.39
CA PHE A 136 -6.77 6.89 -5.39
C PHE A 136 -8.21 6.37 -5.36
N ASN A 137 -9.21 7.22 -5.56
CA ASN A 137 -10.61 6.82 -5.67
C ASN A 137 -10.89 6.00 -6.94
N LYS A 138 -10.14 6.22 -8.04
CA LYS A 138 -10.18 5.33 -9.22
C LYS A 138 -9.51 4.00 -8.95
N ALA A 139 -8.37 3.99 -8.26
CA ALA A 139 -7.69 2.76 -7.85
C ALA A 139 -8.56 1.94 -6.86
N ASP A 140 -9.30 2.60 -5.97
CA ASP A 140 -10.22 1.97 -5.01
C ASP A 140 -11.39 1.23 -5.69
N LYS A 141 -11.72 1.58 -6.94
CA LYS A 141 -12.74 0.90 -7.76
C LYS A 141 -12.20 -0.30 -8.54
N THR A 142 -10.92 -0.62 -8.39
CA THR A 142 -10.32 -1.79 -9.05
C THR A 142 -10.62 -3.07 -8.26
N SER A 143 -10.33 -4.23 -8.84
CA SER A 143 -10.52 -5.54 -8.20
C SER A 143 -9.64 -5.79 -6.94
N SER A 144 -8.83 -4.80 -6.52
CA SER A 144 -8.06 -4.86 -5.27
C SER A 144 -8.91 -4.43 -4.08
N CYS A 145 -8.72 -5.04 -2.91
CA CYS A 145 -9.36 -4.56 -1.68
C CYS A 145 -8.48 -3.60 -0.86
N SER A 146 -7.23 -3.38 -1.25
CA SER A 146 -6.33 -2.40 -0.62
C SER A 146 -5.38 -1.79 -1.61
N PHE A 147 -4.98 -0.55 -1.32
CA PHE A 147 -3.92 0.14 -2.04
C PHE A 147 -3.01 0.87 -1.07
N ALA A 148 -1.74 1.04 -1.45
CA ALA A 148 -0.82 1.92 -0.76
C ALA A 148 0.11 2.60 -1.75
N VAL A 149 0.35 3.89 -1.53
CA VAL A 149 1.35 4.69 -2.24
C VAL A 149 2.23 5.35 -1.21
N VAL A 150 3.54 5.16 -1.35
CA VAL A 150 4.54 5.59 -0.38
C VAL A 150 5.76 6.11 -1.13
N GLU A 151 6.37 7.20 -0.67
CA GLU A 151 7.64 7.68 -1.19
C GLU A 151 8.71 6.57 -1.10
N LYS A 152 9.40 6.28 -2.21
CA LYS A 152 10.28 5.10 -2.33
C LYS A 152 11.51 5.18 -1.42
N ASP A 153 11.97 6.39 -1.14
CA ASP A 153 13.15 6.66 -0.32
C ASP A 153 12.86 6.55 1.19
N ALA A 154 11.61 6.26 1.57
CA ALA A 154 11.22 6.04 2.96
C ALA A 154 11.57 4.64 3.49
N ASN A 155 12.62 4.01 2.97
CA ASN A 155 13.09 2.68 3.41
C ASN A 155 11.94 1.64 3.44
N VAL A 156 11.25 1.52 2.30
CA VAL A 156 9.99 0.78 2.17
C VAL A 156 10.23 -0.72 2.00
N PHE A 157 9.68 -1.53 2.91
CA PHE A 157 9.68 -2.99 2.84
C PHE A 157 8.27 -3.54 2.95
N TYR A 158 8.00 -4.64 2.26
CA TYR A 158 6.72 -5.29 2.33
C TYR A 158 6.86 -6.81 2.29
N LYS A 159 5.85 -7.48 2.83
CA LYS A 159 5.62 -8.91 2.67
C LYS A 159 4.12 -9.16 2.46
N ALA A 160 3.79 -10.09 1.58
CA ALA A 160 2.41 -10.47 1.31
C ALA A 160 2.29 -11.98 1.14
N SER A 161 1.09 -12.50 1.34
CA SER A 161 0.73 -13.84 0.88
C SER A 161 0.94 -13.95 -0.63
N GLU A 162 1.38 -15.11 -1.09
CA GLU A 162 1.71 -15.34 -2.50
C GLU A 162 0.54 -14.99 -3.42
N ASN A 163 0.87 -14.39 -4.57
CA ASN A 163 -0.10 -14.00 -5.59
C ASN A 163 -1.21 -13.01 -5.14
N ARG A 164 -1.06 -12.34 -3.98
CA ARG A 164 -2.04 -11.36 -3.48
C ARG A 164 -1.62 -9.91 -3.61
N VAL A 165 -0.42 -9.63 -4.12
CA VAL A 165 0.09 -8.27 -4.25
C VAL A 165 0.62 -8.00 -5.65
N ALA A 166 0.23 -6.87 -6.21
CA ALA A 166 0.90 -6.26 -7.35
C ALA A 166 1.56 -4.97 -6.86
N TYR A 167 2.77 -4.70 -7.33
CA TYR A 167 3.46 -3.46 -7.00
C TYR A 167 4.18 -2.90 -8.21
N ARG A 168 4.44 -1.59 -8.17
CA ARG A 168 5.23 -0.88 -9.16
C ARG A 168 5.96 0.28 -8.50
N GLU A 169 7.22 0.46 -8.87
CA GLU A 169 7.92 1.70 -8.59
C GLU A 169 7.70 2.69 -9.74
N PHE A 170 7.41 3.94 -9.38
CA PHE A 170 7.14 5.00 -10.32
C PHE A 170 7.66 6.33 -9.75
N PHE A 171 8.62 6.94 -10.46
CA PHE A 171 9.28 8.18 -10.06
C PHE A 171 9.83 8.12 -8.62
N ALA A 172 9.23 8.87 -7.70
CA ALA A 172 9.58 8.96 -6.28
C ALA A 172 8.72 8.07 -5.39
N PHE A 173 7.87 7.20 -5.95
CA PHE A 173 6.88 6.42 -5.20
C PHE A 173 6.96 4.92 -5.49
N LYS A 174 6.53 4.13 -4.51
CA LYS A 174 6.13 2.73 -4.66
C LYS A 174 4.63 2.64 -4.50
N LEU A 175 3.99 1.93 -5.41
CA LEU A 175 2.55 1.69 -5.43
C LEU A 175 2.29 0.22 -5.23
N PHE A 176 1.31 -0.09 -4.39
CA PHE A 176 0.91 -1.43 -4.03
C PHE A 176 -0.60 -1.58 -4.19
N MET A 177 -1.02 -2.72 -4.70
CA MET A 177 -2.40 -3.18 -4.73
C MET A 177 -2.46 -4.58 -4.12
N PHE A 178 -3.43 -4.82 -3.26
CA PHE A 178 -3.63 -6.10 -2.60
C PHE A 178 -5.10 -6.55 -2.68
N GLY A 179 -5.34 -7.84 -2.91
CA GLY A 179 -6.68 -8.42 -2.94
C GLY A 179 -6.74 -9.91 -3.29
#